data_AF-A0A3D2II77-F1
#
_entry.id   AF-A0A3D2II77-F1
#
_cell.length_a   1.000
_cell.length_b   1.000
_cell.length_c   1.000
_cell.angle_alpha   90.00
_cell.angle_beta   90.00
_cell.angle_gamma   90.00
#
_symmetry.space_group_name_H-M   'P 1'
#
loop_
_entity.id
_entity.type
_entity.pdbx_description
1 polymer ?
#
loop_
_entity_poly.entity_id
_entity_poly.type
_entity_poly.pdbx_seq_one_letter_code
_entity_poly.pdbx_strand_id
1 'polypeptide(L)'
;MKVAVIGGGAAGFFSAISAKYHNPDALVTIYEKSDKLLSKVRISGGGRCNVTHHCFKIHELVKFYPRGEKSLKKAFGIFSPTDTISWFNDRGVELKVESDGRMFPTTDSSETIINCLMKEVHDLGIGIKTKSAIKTLKESKNGLILGFKNGETKEVERVVIATGGSPRPEGFKWLRELGH
;
A
#
# COMPACT_ATOMS: atom_id res chain seq x y z
N MET A 1 -9.45 -16.11 8.60
CA MET A 1 -8.21 -15.76 7.88
C MET A 1 -7.49 -14.60 8.58
N LYS A 2 -6.22 -14.77 8.96
CA LYS A 2 -5.33 -13.71 9.49
C LYS A 2 -4.37 -13.21 8.39
N VAL A 3 -4.42 -11.93 8.07
CA VAL A 3 -3.60 -11.28 7.03
C VAL A 3 -2.69 -10.24 7.66
N ALA A 4 -1.39 -10.37 7.47
CA ALA A 4 -0.44 -9.32 7.81
C ALA A 4 -0.05 -8.51 6.58
N VAL A 5 -0.08 -7.19 6.69
CA VAL A 5 0.44 -6.27 5.69
C VAL A 5 1.69 -5.60 6.25
N ILE A 6 2.85 -5.83 5.66
CA ILE A 6 4.14 -5.34 6.16
C ILE A 6 4.50 -4.05 5.41
N GLY A 7 4.42 -2.91 6.10
CA GLY A 7 4.69 -1.57 5.58
C GLY A 7 3.47 -0.66 5.64
N GLY A 8 3.59 0.48 6.32
CA GLY A 8 2.53 1.49 6.49
C GLY A 8 2.52 2.59 5.42
N GLY A 9 2.90 2.26 4.18
CA GLY A 9 2.85 3.18 3.03
C GLY A 9 1.55 3.09 2.23
N ALA A 10 1.46 3.80 1.10
CA ALA A 10 0.27 3.80 0.24
C ALA A 10 -0.16 2.38 -0.17
N ALA A 11 0.78 1.58 -0.68
CA ALA A 11 0.51 0.19 -1.08
C ALA A 11 0.04 -0.68 0.09
N GLY A 12 0.57 -0.46 1.30
CA GLY A 12 0.19 -1.22 2.48
C GLY A 12 -1.23 -0.90 2.95
N PHE A 13 -1.56 0.39 3.05
CA PHE A 13 -2.91 0.83 3.38
C PHE A 13 -3.92 0.33 2.35
N PHE A 14 -3.65 0.55 1.07
CA PHE A 14 -4.57 0.16 0.00
C PHE A 14 -4.75 -1.37 -0.08
N SER A 15 -3.67 -2.13 0.12
CA SER A 15 -3.75 -3.61 0.17
C SER A 15 -4.54 -4.10 1.37
N ALA A 16 -4.39 -3.47 2.54
CA ALA A 16 -5.13 -3.84 3.75
C ALA A 16 -6.63 -3.58 3.58
N ILE A 17 -6.98 -2.40 3.05
CA ILE A 17 -8.37 -2.02 2.73
C ILE A 17 -8.95 -3.01 1.73
N SER A 18 -8.25 -3.28 0.62
CA SER A 18 -8.70 -4.25 -0.39
C SER A 18 -8.86 -5.66 0.18
N ALA A 19 -7.91 -6.14 0.98
CA ALA A 19 -7.97 -7.47 1.60
C ALA A 19 -9.21 -7.61 2.50
N LYS A 20 -9.49 -6.60 3.33
CA LYS A 20 -10.64 -6.56 4.24
C LYS A 20 -11.97 -6.40 3.50
N TYR A 21 -12.00 -5.55 2.47
CA TYR A 21 -13.19 -5.33 1.64
C TYR A 21 -13.64 -6.61 0.94
N HIS A 22 -12.71 -7.35 0.33
CA HIS A 22 -13.01 -8.61 -0.35
C HIS A 22 -13.15 -9.81 0.58
N ASN A 23 -12.71 -9.69 1.85
CA ASN A 23 -12.82 -10.75 2.85
C ASN A 23 -13.27 -10.13 4.19
N PRO A 24 -14.57 -9.84 4.35
CA PRO A 24 -15.08 -9.13 5.51
C PRO A 24 -14.73 -9.79 6.86
N ASP A 25 -14.64 -11.13 6.89
CA ASP A 25 -14.29 -11.90 8.08
C ASP A 25 -12.77 -12.02 8.34
N ALA A 26 -11.94 -11.46 7.45
CA ALA A 26 -10.50 -11.49 7.65
C ALA A 26 -10.07 -10.55 8.77
N LEU A 27 -9.13 -11.03 9.59
CA LEU A 27 -8.41 -10.22 10.56
C LEU A 27 -7.16 -9.66 9.89
N VAL A 28 -7.20 -8.38 9.53
CA VAL A 28 -6.11 -7.70 8.80
C VAL A 28 -5.35 -6.79 9.75
N THR A 29 -4.02 -6.83 9.72
CA THR A 29 -3.16 -5.93 10.51
C THR A 29 -2.02 -5.38 9.67
N ILE A 30 -1.87 -4.05 9.66
CA ILE A 30 -0.72 -3.34 9.09
C ILE A 30 0.38 -3.26 10.14
N TYR A 31 1.59 -3.71 9.79
CA TYR A 31 2.79 -3.61 10.61
C TYR A 31 3.77 -2.62 9.99
N GLU A 32 4.04 -1.52 10.69
CA GLU A 32 4.99 -0.48 10.28
C GLU A 32 6.20 -0.48 11.20
N LYS A 33 7.39 -0.48 10.61
CA LYS A 33 8.69 -0.48 11.31
C LYS A 33 8.88 0.78 12.15
N SER A 34 8.51 1.94 11.61
CA SER A 34 8.67 3.24 12.24
C SER A 34 7.45 3.60 13.08
N ASP A 35 7.50 4.77 13.70
CA ASP A 35 6.38 5.42 14.37
C ASP A 35 5.50 6.23 13.41
N LYS A 36 5.90 6.38 12.14
CA LYS A 36 5.23 7.25 11.16
C LYS A 36 4.60 6.46 10.02
N LEU A 37 3.28 6.65 9.85
CA LEU A 37 2.50 6.08 8.75
C LEU A 37 2.44 7.06 7.57
N LEU A 38 2.33 6.51 6.36
CA LEU A 38 2.08 7.25 5.13
C LEU A 38 3.11 8.39 4.88
N SER A 39 4.31 8.26 5.45
CA SER A 39 5.35 9.31 5.40
C SER A 39 5.71 9.74 3.99
N LYS A 40 5.76 8.79 3.05
CA LYS A 40 6.02 9.07 1.63
C LYS A 40 4.84 9.71 0.92
N VAL A 41 3.60 9.38 1.29
CA VAL A 41 2.40 10.04 0.77
C VAL A 41 2.41 11.51 1.18
N ARG A 42 2.70 11.78 2.45
CA ARG A 42 2.72 13.14 3.03
C ARG A 42 3.67 14.10 2.33
N ILE A 43 4.83 13.63 1.89
CA ILE A 43 5.82 14.50 1.22
C ILE A 43 5.69 14.49 -0.32
N SER A 44 4.88 13.59 -0.88
CA SER A 44 4.76 13.44 -2.33
C SER A 44 4.09 14.66 -2.97
N GLY A 45 4.48 15.00 -4.20
CA GLY A 45 3.90 16.15 -4.92
C GLY A 45 4.10 17.49 -4.20
N GLY A 46 5.17 17.64 -3.41
CA GLY A 46 5.44 18.85 -2.63
C GLY A 46 4.50 19.04 -1.44
N GLY A 47 3.98 17.95 -0.87
CA GLY A 47 3.02 18.00 0.24
C GLY A 47 1.55 17.92 -0.18
N ARG A 48 1.28 17.91 -1.49
CA ARG A 48 -0.07 17.92 -2.07
C ARG A 48 -0.59 16.53 -2.43
N CYS A 49 0.32 15.56 -2.54
CA CYS A 49 0.10 14.20 -3.05
C CYS A 49 -0.35 14.15 -4.52
N ASN A 50 0.60 13.87 -5.42
CA ASN A 50 0.27 13.47 -6.79
C ASN A 50 -0.28 12.04 -6.75
N VAL A 51 -1.61 11.90 -6.72
CA VAL A 51 -2.34 10.65 -6.42
C VAL A 51 -2.27 9.67 -7.59
N THR A 52 -2.51 10.16 -8.80
CA THR A 52 -2.57 9.37 -10.03
C THR A 52 -2.28 10.27 -11.24
N HIS A 53 -2.46 9.76 -12.45
CA HIS A 53 -2.21 10.49 -13.69
C HIS A 53 -3.40 10.38 -14.65
N HIS A 54 -3.70 11.46 -15.35
CA HIS A 54 -4.78 11.58 -16.33
C HIS A 54 -4.42 10.87 -17.64
N CYS A 55 -4.24 9.55 -17.57
CA CYS A 55 -3.98 8.69 -18.71
C CYS A 55 -4.80 7.40 -18.57
N PHE A 56 -5.90 7.31 -19.30
CA PHE A 56 -6.90 6.24 -19.14
C PHE A 56 -6.70 5.06 -20.08
N LYS A 57 -5.82 5.20 -21.08
CA LYS A 57 -5.48 4.11 -21.98
C LYS A 57 -4.35 3.29 -21.37
N ILE A 58 -4.66 2.06 -20.95
CA ILE A 58 -3.69 1.16 -20.29
C ILE A 58 -2.39 1.01 -21.10
N HIS A 59 -2.49 0.85 -22.42
CA HIS A 59 -1.32 0.67 -23.29
C HIS A 59 -0.43 1.91 -23.42
N GLU A 60 -0.96 3.10 -23.11
CA GLU A 60 -0.18 4.34 -23.01
C GLU A 60 0.39 4.48 -21.60
N LEU A 61 -0.45 4.28 -20.57
CA LEU A 61 -0.06 4.42 -19.16
C LEU A 61 1.13 3.53 -18.77
N VAL A 62 1.15 2.28 -19.21
CA VAL A 62 2.24 1.34 -18.89
C VAL A 62 3.61 1.81 -19.39
N LYS A 63 3.66 2.64 -20.44
CA LYS A 63 4.92 3.16 -21.00
C LYS A 63 5.62 4.13 -20.05
N PHE A 64 4.90 4.73 -19.10
CA PHE A 64 5.49 5.54 -18.03
C PHE A 64 6.20 4.68 -16.96
N TYR A 65 6.09 3.35 -17.04
CA TYR A 65 6.68 2.39 -16.11
C TYR A 65 7.54 1.35 -16.84
N PRO A 66 8.65 1.74 -17.50
CA PRO A 66 9.39 0.85 -18.41
C PRO A 66 9.86 -0.46 -17.76
N ARG A 67 10.28 -0.43 -16.49
CA ARG A 67 10.67 -1.63 -15.74
C ARG A 67 9.50 -2.55 -15.36
N GLY A 68 8.29 -2.00 -15.29
CA GLY A 68 7.08 -2.69 -14.84
C GLY A 68 6.04 -2.92 -15.93
N GLU A 69 6.32 -2.51 -17.17
CA GLU A 69 5.33 -2.39 -18.26
C GLU A 69 4.47 -3.66 -18.42
N LYS A 70 5.13 -4.82 -18.56
CA LYS A 70 4.45 -6.12 -18.73
C LYS A 70 3.59 -6.50 -17.52
N SER A 71 4.13 -6.35 -16.31
CA SER A 71 3.44 -6.71 -15.07
C SER A 71 2.26 -5.79 -14.79
N LEU A 72 2.43 -4.49 -15.04
CA LEU A 72 1.42 -3.46 -14.79
C LEU A 72 0.28 -3.50 -15.80
N LYS A 73 0.51 -3.98 -17.03
CA LYS A 73 -0.57 -4.14 -18.02
C LYS A 73 -1.73 -4.97 -17.48
N LYS A 74 -1.43 -6.07 -16.76
CA LYS A 74 -2.46 -6.89 -16.12
C LYS A 74 -3.08 -6.19 -14.91
N ALA A 75 -2.26 -5.56 -14.08
CA ALA A 75 -2.73 -4.86 -12.88
C ALA A 75 -3.69 -3.70 -13.22
N PHE A 76 -3.35 -2.89 -14.22
CA PHE A 76 -4.19 -1.79 -14.68
C PHE A 76 -5.47 -2.24 -15.39
N GLY A 77 -5.54 -3.49 -15.85
CA GLY A 77 -6.80 -4.09 -16.32
C GLY A 77 -7.77 -4.45 -15.18
N ILE A 78 -7.29 -4.48 -13.93
CA ILE A 78 -8.08 -4.76 -12.73
C ILE A 78 -8.37 -3.46 -11.96
N PHE A 79 -7.38 -2.59 -11.84
CA PHE A 79 -7.50 -1.31 -11.14
C PHE A 79 -6.63 -0.24 -11.82
N SER A 80 -7.27 0.74 -12.43
CA SER A 80 -6.69 1.76 -13.31
C SER A 80 -6.77 3.17 -12.69
N PRO A 81 -6.26 4.22 -13.36
CA PRO A 81 -6.47 5.60 -12.93
C PRO A 81 -7.95 5.98 -12.81
N THR A 82 -8.83 5.48 -13.68
CA THR A 82 -10.27 5.72 -13.59
C THR A 82 -10.84 5.16 -12.29
N ASP A 83 -10.46 3.93 -11.94
CA ASP A 83 -10.87 3.30 -10.68
C ASP A 83 -10.30 4.04 -9.47
N THR A 84 -9.06 4.54 -9.59
CA THR A 84 -8.43 5.36 -8.55
C THR A 84 -9.24 6.64 -8.28
N ILE A 85 -9.63 7.35 -9.34
CA ILE A 85 -10.43 8.58 -9.23
C ILE A 85 -11.79 8.27 -8.59
N SER A 86 -12.50 7.25 -9.07
CA SER A 86 -13.79 6.83 -8.50
C SER A 86 -13.64 6.44 -7.03
N TRP A 87 -12.63 5.65 -6.69
CA TRP A 87 -12.41 5.17 -5.32
C TRP A 87 -12.25 6.31 -4.31
N PHE A 88 -11.52 7.37 -4.68
CA PHE A 88 -11.39 8.56 -3.84
C PHE A 88 -12.66 9.41 -3.85
N ASN A 89 -13.31 9.57 -5.00
CA ASN A 89 -14.54 10.34 -5.12
C ASN A 89 -15.68 9.75 -4.26
N ASP A 90 -15.84 8.43 -4.26
CA ASP A 90 -16.82 7.69 -3.44
C ASP A 90 -16.58 7.87 -1.93
N ARG A 91 -15.39 8.37 -1.55
CA ARG A 91 -14.97 8.67 -0.18
C ARG A 91 -14.89 10.18 0.10
N GLY A 92 -15.49 11.00 -0.76
CA GLY A 92 -15.56 12.44 -0.60
C GLY A 92 -14.24 13.17 -0.90
N VAL A 93 -13.30 12.53 -1.60
CA VAL A 93 -12.06 13.16 -2.04
C VAL A 93 -12.13 13.43 -3.54
N GLU A 94 -12.38 14.67 -3.90
CA GLU A 94 -12.34 15.13 -5.29
C GLU A 94 -10.89 15.35 -5.75
N LEU A 95 -10.58 14.89 -6.96
CA LEU A 95 -9.27 15.07 -7.58
C LEU A 95 -9.36 16.03 -8.77
N LYS A 96 -8.42 16.96 -8.86
CA LYS A 96 -8.22 17.85 -10.01
C LYS A 96 -7.03 17.42 -10.84
N VAL A 97 -7.09 17.68 -12.14
CA VAL A 97 -6.00 17.48 -13.10
C VAL A 97 -5.25 18.79 -13.33
N GLU A 98 -3.92 18.73 -13.39
CA GLU A 98 -3.06 19.84 -13.81
C GLU A 98 -2.70 19.74 -15.31
N SER A 99 -2.13 20.79 -15.89
CA SER A 99 -1.79 20.87 -17.32
C SER A 99 -0.85 19.77 -17.82
N ASP A 100 -0.04 19.20 -16.93
CA ASP A 100 0.87 18.09 -17.21
C ASP A 100 0.26 16.70 -16.95
N GLY A 101 -1.05 16.64 -16.67
CA GLY A 101 -1.80 15.41 -16.44
C GLY A 101 -1.66 14.81 -15.04
N ARG A 102 -0.82 15.37 -14.16
CA ARG A 102 -0.80 14.94 -12.74
C ARG A 102 -2.12 15.26 -12.06
N MET A 103 -2.50 14.43 -11.10
CA MET A 103 -3.76 14.59 -10.37
C MET A 103 -3.53 14.74 -8.87
N PHE A 104 -4.18 15.74 -8.29
CA PHE A 104 -4.04 16.13 -6.90
C PHE A 104 -5.43 16.23 -6.25
N PRO A 105 -5.57 16.08 -4.92
CA PRO A 105 -6.80 16.48 -4.24
C PRO A 105 -7.08 17.97 -4.49
N THR A 106 -8.35 18.34 -4.62
CA THR A 106 -8.76 19.74 -4.85
C THR A 106 -8.25 20.68 -3.75
N THR A 107 -8.04 20.15 -2.55
CA THR A 107 -7.48 20.83 -1.36
C THR A 107 -6.00 21.15 -1.45
N ASP A 108 -5.27 20.64 -2.45
CA ASP A 108 -3.80 20.73 -2.55
C ASP A 108 -3.07 20.20 -1.30
N SER A 109 -3.66 19.27 -0.54
CA SER A 109 -3.06 18.73 0.67
C SER A 109 -3.04 17.21 0.66
N SER A 110 -1.84 16.64 0.84
CA SER A 110 -1.65 15.21 1.06
C SER A 110 -2.37 14.70 2.31
N GLU A 111 -2.66 15.59 3.27
CA GLU A 111 -3.40 15.24 4.48
C GLU A 111 -4.83 14.79 4.14
N THR A 112 -5.43 15.33 3.07
CA THR A 112 -6.73 14.85 2.57
C THR A 112 -6.67 13.37 2.18
N ILE A 113 -5.62 12.96 1.48
CA ILE A 113 -5.41 11.55 1.07
C ILE A 113 -5.11 10.67 2.29
N ILE A 114 -4.29 11.16 3.21
CA ILE A 114 -3.92 10.43 4.43
C ILE A 114 -5.14 10.19 5.31
N ASN A 115 -5.95 11.23 5.53
CA ASN A 115 -7.17 11.13 6.34
C ASN A 115 -8.17 10.16 5.71
N CYS A 116 -8.33 10.20 4.38
CA CYS A 116 -9.16 9.23 3.67
C CYS A 116 -8.69 7.79 3.95
N LEU A 117 -7.40 7.49 3.73
CA LEU A 117 -6.86 6.13 3.94
C LEU A 117 -6.93 5.67 5.41
N MET A 118 -6.64 6.57 6.35
CA MET A 118 -6.73 6.29 7.78
C MET A 118 -8.16 6.03 8.23
N LYS A 119 -9.12 6.83 7.74
CA LYS A 119 -10.55 6.65 8.02
C LYS A 119 -11.04 5.29 7.51
N GLU A 120 -10.70 4.92 6.28
CA GLU A 120 -11.09 3.62 5.72
C GLU A 120 -10.54 2.44 6.54
N VAL A 121 -9.27 2.51 6.95
CA VAL A 121 -8.65 1.49 7.81
C VAL A 121 -9.35 1.40 9.16
N HIS A 122 -9.69 2.55 9.77
CA HIS A 122 -10.42 2.61 11.02
C HIS A 122 -11.82 2.02 10.90
N ASP A 123 -12.60 2.46 9.91
CA ASP A 123 -14.00 2.06 9.73
C ASP A 123 -14.15 0.58 9.37
N LEU A 124 -13.16 0.01 8.68
CA LEU A 124 -13.08 -1.43 8.39
C LEU A 124 -12.54 -2.26 9.57
N GLY A 125 -12.18 -1.64 10.69
CA GLY A 125 -11.63 -2.34 11.87
C GLY A 125 -10.28 -3.00 11.60
N ILE A 126 -9.48 -2.44 10.69
CA ILE A 126 -8.15 -2.97 10.35
C ILE A 126 -7.17 -2.51 11.42
N GLY A 127 -6.42 -3.46 12.00
CA GLY A 127 -5.41 -3.16 13.00
C GLY A 127 -4.20 -2.44 12.41
N ILE A 128 -3.62 -1.49 13.15
CA ILE A 128 -2.32 -0.89 12.83
C ILE A 128 -1.38 -1.07 14.03
N LYS A 129 -0.18 -1.60 13.78
CA LYS A 129 0.91 -1.65 14.76
C LYS A 129 2.14 -0.96 14.21
N THR A 130 2.49 0.17 14.80
CA THR A 130 3.75 0.88 14.53
C THR A 130 4.89 0.32 15.39
N LYS A 131 6.11 0.79 15.17
CA LYS A 131 7.33 0.31 15.86
C LYS A 131 7.50 -1.22 15.80
N SER A 132 6.94 -1.85 14.77
CA SER A 132 6.80 -3.29 14.61
C SER A 132 7.67 -3.76 13.45
N ALA A 133 8.98 -3.71 13.66
CA ALA A 133 9.94 -4.12 12.65
C ALA A 133 9.97 -5.65 12.51
N ILE A 134 9.52 -6.16 11.37
CA ILE A 134 9.67 -7.58 11.01
C ILE A 134 11.10 -7.85 10.55
N LYS A 135 11.72 -8.89 11.09
CA LYS A 135 13.10 -9.32 10.80
C LYS A 135 13.14 -10.61 9.99
N THR A 136 12.21 -11.53 10.25
CA THR A 136 12.15 -12.82 9.58
C THR A 136 10.72 -13.16 9.20
N LEU A 137 10.59 -13.91 8.12
CA LEU A 137 9.35 -14.55 7.72
C LEU A 137 9.69 -16.02 7.49
N LYS A 138 8.92 -16.95 8.06
CA LYS A 138 9.17 -18.39 7.95
C LYS A 138 7.87 -19.12 7.65
N GLU A 139 7.91 -20.17 6.84
CA GLU A 139 6.75 -21.02 6.62
C GLU A 139 6.35 -21.76 7.90
N SER A 140 5.05 -21.98 8.06
CA SER A 140 4.46 -22.84 9.09
C SER A 140 3.46 -23.80 8.44
N LYS A 141 2.98 -24.78 9.21
CA LYS A 141 1.95 -25.73 8.73
C LYS A 141 0.68 -25.04 8.22
N ASN A 142 0.35 -23.85 8.75
CA ASN A 142 -0.91 -23.15 8.51
C ASN A 142 -0.73 -21.75 7.91
N GLY A 143 0.48 -21.42 7.43
CA GLY A 143 0.78 -20.11 6.86
C GLY A 143 2.22 -19.69 7.09
N LEU A 144 2.42 -18.53 7.71
CA LEU A 144 3.72 -17.95 7.96
C LEU A 144 3.86 -17.44 9.40
N ILE A 145 5.06 -17.54 9.94
CA ILE A 145 5.47 -16.95 11.22
C ILE A 145 6.27 -15.69 10.93
N LEU A 146 5.74 -14.55 11.38
CA LEU A 146 6.43 -13.27 11.44
C LEU A 146 7.34 -13.28 12.66
N GLY A 147 8.63 -13.01 12.49
CA GLY A 147 9.57 -12.76 13.60
C GLY A 147 9.88 -11.27 13.70
N PHE A 148 9.58 -10.68 14.85
CA PHE A 148 9.77 -9.26 15.11
C PHE A 148 11.17 -8.99 15.66
N LYS A 149 11.68 -7.76 15.48
CA LYS A 149 12.99 -7.35 15.98
C LYS A 149 13.10 -7.44 17.51
N ASN A 150 11.99 -7.31 18.24
CA ASN A 150 11.92 -7.44 19.70
C ASN A 150 11.88 -8.90 20.18
N GLY A 151 11.93 -9.89 19.28
CA GLY A 151 11.85 -11.31 19.62
C GLY A 151 10.44 -11.89 19.68
N GLU A 152 9.39 -11.05 19.60
CA GLU A 152 8.01 -11.54 19.46
C GLU A 152 7.87 -12.32 18.15
N THR A 153 6.97 -13.30 18.14
CA THR A 153 6.56 -14.00 16.92
C THR A 153 5.05 -13.96 16.77
N LYS A 154 4.57 -13.95 15.52
CA LYS A 154 3.15 -13.99 15.20
C LYS A 154 2.88 -14.90 14.02
N GLU A 155 2.00 -15.87 14.19
CA GLU A 155 1.52 -16.70 13.10
C GLU A 155 0.33 -16.04 12.38
N VAL A 156 0.40 -16.05 11.05
CA VAL A 156 -0.61 -15.51 10.12
C VAL A 156 -0.79 -16.44 8.94
N GLU A 157 -1.93 -16.38 8.28
CA GLU A 157 -2.24 -17.27 7.15
C GLU A 157 -1.77 -16.67 5.81
N ARG A 158 -1.74 -15.33 5.70
CA ARG A 158 -1.35 -14.60 4.49
C ARG A 158 -0.51 -13.38 4.84
N VAL A 159 0.43 -13.03 3.95
CA VAL A 159 1.28 -11.85 4.08
C VAL A 159 1.26 -11.05 2.78
N VAL A 160 1.10 -9.74 2.90
CA VAL A 160 1.36 -8.77 1.83
C VAL A 160 2.58 -7.95 2.21
N ILE A 161 3.58 -7.90 1.33
CA ILE A 161 4.83 -7.17 1.56
C ILE A 161 4.77 -5.85 0.79
N ALA A 162 4.65 -4.75 1.53
CA ALA A 162 4.48 -3.39 1.03
C ALA A 162 5.51 -2.42 1.63
N THR A 163 6.72 -2.90 1.88
CA THR A 163 7.79 -2.16 2.58
C THR A 163 8.44 -1.04 1.76
N GLY A 164 8.05 -0.87 0.51
CA GLY A 164 8.66 0.08 -0.42
C GLY A 164 10.05 -0.35 -0.90
N GLY A 165 10.75 0.58 -1.55
CA GLY A 165 12.10 0.35 -2.07
C GLY A 165 13.17 0.43 -0.98
N SER A 166 14.28 -0.28 -1.19
CA SER A 166 15.52 -0.12 -0.44
C SER A 166 16.62 0.35 -1.38
N PRO A 167 17.42 1.36 -1.01
CA PRO A 167 18.58 1.78 -1.80
C PRO A 167 19.70 0.74 -1.78
N ARG A 168 19.65 -0.20 -0.83
CA ARG A 168 20.67 -1.25 -0.64
C ARG A 168 20.03 -2.65 -0.73
N PRO A 169 20.64 -3.62 -1.45
CA PRO A 169 20.11 -4.97 -1.59
C PRO A 169 19.83 -5.69 -0.26
N GLU A 170 20.59 -5.39 0.79
CA GLU A 170 20.46 -5.99 2.12
C GLU A 170 19.09 -5.70 2.76
N GLY A 171 18.42 -4.61 2.36
CA GLY A 171 17.06 -4.31 2.80
C GLY A 171 16.03 -5.35 2.36
N PHE A 172 16.37 -6.19 1.38
CA PHE A 172 15.56 -7.29 0.88
C PHE A 172 16.12 -8.67 1.22
N LYS A 173 17.15 -8.77 2.08
CA LYS A 173 17.79 -10.05 2.43
C LYS A 173 16.79 -11.08 2.93
N TRP A 174 15.86 -10.66 3.79
CA TRP A 174 14.80 -11.51 4.34
C TRP A 174 13.84 -12.05 3.27
N LEU A 175 13.66 -11.36 2.13
CA LEU A 175 12.90 -11.88 0.99
C LEU A 175 13.69 -12.94 0.23
N ARG A 176 15.00 -12.73 0.06
CA ARG A 176 15.89 -13.72 -0.56
C ARG A 176 15.95 -15.01 0.23
N GLU A 177 15.94 -14.91 1.55
CA GLU A 177 15.89 -16.07 2.46
C GLU A 177 14.59 -16.89 2.31
N LEU A 178 13.54 -16.30 1.73
CA LEU A 178 12.29 -16.99 1.35
C LEU A 178 12.31 -17.53 -0.09
N GLY A 179 13.40 -17.37 -0.83
CA GLY A 179 13.53 -17.80 -2.22
C GLY A 179 13.06 -16.79 -3.28
N HIS A 180 12.99 -15.48 -2.93
CA HIS A 180 12.60 -14.40 -3.85
C HIS A 180 13.74 -13.46 -4.26
#